data_AF-A0A5Q0G9M5-F1
#
_entry.id   AF-A0A5Q0G9M5-F1
#
_cell.length_a   1.000
_cell.length_b   1.000
_cell.length_c   1.000
_cell.angle_alpha   90.00
_cell.angle_beta   90.00
_cell.angle_gamma   90.00
#
_symmetry.space_group_name_H-M   'P 1'
#
loop_
_entity.id
_entity.type
_entity.pdbx_description
1 polymer ?
#
loop_
_entity_poly.entity_id
_entity_poly.type
_entity_poly.pdbx_seq_one_letter_code
_entity_poly.pdbx_strand_id
1 'polypeptide(L)'
;MMKRADNPKIQLNLGDPSMTLLHRAGVAGLWMTLKKLEKIYPTPAERIGNLTWLLTPHYINLDWEGQDFTVLDWLLKQSFQISDEGLISLTGLDSQNMDIQNQIIIHQGITATFTQHNKFFKSAGQQSKQLIIDGIQVRVDYKKAASYAHQHFAKHLCDQYGQLLKEPIGIRGWLYPGAVVRHYAFKEQTAFEEKAEYALALLFAPMACQYFVLRSHTEPSHTNYVLVIPEVIDLELYAHFLWCLGNLDYKHFHVSSLGDAGLKFLNYKTTQMPTSNFLKRCQIIFFSTKAWSEQQKTRAEIAIIELNSSVNYLYKLSCICFPECQIVLYKNQHYLLPSLIKGIIANNLAMGRSWWANWISFIKNKKSFKQFTDEYKGINKMIQDSEWDIEAQKLFIQACHEALRKIYAKIYSRTKEGEYAQIERENTRILSQLKRCTNTDNFRKFIAEFWGRAGQIAILEEHWMELLPLTTGIGNWKVARDLTFIAMASYPKNKITEVEVKPSQISELNTE
;
A
#
# COMPACT_ATOMS: atom_id res chain seq x y z
N MET A 1 13.15 -35.37 30.43
CA MET A 1 12.45 -36.21 29.44
C MET A 1 10.94 -36.04 29.68
N MET A 2 10.32 -35.03 29.05
CA MET A 2 8.90 -34.72 29.26
C MET A 2 8.03 -35.73 28.49
N LYS A 3 7.04 -36.32 29.17
CA LYS A 3 5.99 -37.12 28.54
C LYS A 3 5.27 -36.25 27.50
N ARG A 4 5.24 -36.70 26.23
CA ARG A 4 4.36 -36.14 25.20
C ARG A 4 2.91 -36.38 25.62
N ALA A 5 2.08 -35.35 25.63
CA ALA A 5 0.65 -35.53 25.51
C ALA A 5 0.36 -35.88 24.05
N ASP A 6 -0.36 -36.98 23.80
CA ASP A 6 -0.58 -37.51 22.45
C ASP A 6 -1.56 -36.66 21.60
N ASN A 7 -2.19 -35.62 22.17
CA ASN A 7 -3.01 -34.64 21.43
C ASN A 7 -2.90 -33.25 22.07
N PRO A 8 -2.42 -32.21 21.35
CA PRO A 8 -2.42 -30.84 21.86
C PRO A 8 -3.84 -30.29 21.97
N LYS A 9 -4.07 -29.36 22.92
CA LYS A 9 -5.37 -28.69 23.06
C LYS A 9 -5.70 -27.79 21.87
N ILE A 10 -4.70 -27.14 21.28
CA ILE A 10 -4.84 -26.37 20.04
C ILE A 10 -3.72 -26.75 19.08
N GLN A 11 -4.09 -27.00 17.82
CA GLN A 11 -3.18 -27.21 16.71
C GLN A 11 -3.54 -26.28 15.54
N LEU A 12 -2.54 -25.57 15.04
CA LEU A 12 -2.68 -24.64 13.91
C LEU A 12 -1.63 -24.98 12.86
N ASN A 13 -2.03 -25.26 11.64
CA ASN A 13 -1.14 -25.64 10.54
C ASN A 13 -1.37 -24.74 9.32
N LEU A 14 -0.31 -24.12 8.81
CA LEU A 14 -0.36 -23.26 7.61
C LEU A 14 -0.89 -23.97 6.36
N GLY A 15 -0.68 -25.28 6.27
CA GLY A 15 -1.14 -26.11 5.16
C GLY A 15 -2.62 -26.47 5.19
N ASP A 16 -3.37 -26.07 6.21
CA ASP A 16 -4.80 -26.36 6.29
C ASP A 16 -5.56 -25.60 5.17
N PRO A 17 -6.33 -26.31 4.31
CA PRO A 17 -7.05 -25.69 3.21
C PRO A 17 -8.21 -24.77 3.66
N SER A 18 -8.65 -24.86 4.91
CA SER A 18 -9.67 -23.98 5.49
C SER A 18 -9.12 -22.60 5.87
N MET A 19 -7.80 -22.44 5.98
CA MET A 19 -7.19 -21.16 6.35
C MET A 19 -7.11 -20.18 5.18
N THR A 20 -7.72 -19.01 5.35
CA THR A 20 -7.48 -17.85 4.47
C THR A 20 -6.12 -17.21 4.74
N LEU A 21 -5.68 -16.27 3.89
CA LEU A 21 -4.44 -15.51 4.12
C LEU A 21 -4.42 -14.80 5.48
N LEU A 22 -5.57 -14.31 5.93
CA LEU A 22 -5.67 -13.64 7.23
C LEU A 22 -5.49 -14.61 8.40
N HIS A 23 -6.00 -15.85 8.28
CA HIS A 23 -5.74 -16.90 9.25
C HIS A 23 -4.25 -17.24 9.32
N ARG A 24 -3.59 -17.40 8.17
CA ARG A 24 -2.14 -17.68 8.10
C ARG A 24 -1.31 -16.55 8.70
N ALA A 25 -1.67 -15.30 8.43
CA ALA A 25 -1.09 -14.14 9.11
C ALA A 25 -1.33 -14.23 10.63
N GLY A 26 -2.54 -14.61 11.05
CA GLY A 26 -2.87 -14.89 12.45
C GLY A 26 -1.96 -15.91 13.12
N VAL A 27 -1.76 -17.07 12.50
CA VAL A 27 -0.83 -18.10 12.97
C VAL A 27 0.59 -17.54 13.09
N ALA A 28 1.05 -16.75 12.11
CA ALA A 28 2.35 -16.09 12.19
C ALA A 28 2.46 -15.11 13.36
N GLY A 29 1.44 -14.29 13.60
CA GLY A 29 1.41 -13.36 14.73
C GLY A 29 1.45 -14.07 16.09
N LEU A 30 0.74 -15.21 16.21
CA LEU A 30 0.78 -16.05 17.40
C LEU A 30 2.17 -16.67 17.57
N TRP A 31 2.76 -17.24 16.50
CA TRP A 31 4.11 -17.80 16.52
C TRP A 31 5.14 -16.78 17.03
N MET A 32 5.10 -15.56 16.48
CA MET A 32 5.99 -14.46 16.88
C MET A 32 5.82 -14.09 18.35
N THR A 33 4.57 -14.08 18.82
CA THR A 33 4.26 -13.77 20.23
C THR A 33 4.78 -14.84 21.16
N LEU A 34 4.55 -16.12 20.86
CA LEU A 34 5.04 -17.24 21.66
C LEU A 34 6.57 -17.24 21.72
N LYS A 35 7.26 -16.89 20.62
CA LYS A 35 8.73 -16.72 20.62
C LYS A 35 9.22 -15.59 21.51
N LYS A 36 8.47 -14.50 21.62
CA LYS A 36 8.82 -13.39 22.52
C LYS A 36 8.51 -13.75 23.98
N LEU A 37 7.38 -14.40 24.24
CA LEU A 37 7.03 -14.92 25.56
C LEU A 37 8.01 -16.01 26.05
N GLU A 38 8.58 -16.81 25.15
CA GLU A 38 9.65 -17.77 25.47
C GLU A 38 10.90 -17.09 26.03
N LYS A 39 11.17 -15.82 25.66
CA LYS A 39 12.27 -15.04 26.23
C LYS A 39 11.90 -14.39 27.57
N ILE A 40 10.65 -13.96 27.73
CA ILE A 40 10.16 -13.28 28.93
C ILE A 40 9.88 -14.28 30.07
N TYR A 41 9.34 -15.44 29.73
CA TYR A 41 9.00 -16.54 30.63
C TYR A 41 9.66 -17.84 30.11
N PRO A 42 10.96 -18.04 30.36
CA PRO A 42 11.72 -19.15 29.77
C PRO A 42 11.21 -20.53 30.17
N THR A 43 10.68 -20.67 31.39
CA THR A 43 10.24 -21.97 31.90
C THR A 43 8.71 -22.09 31.88
N PRO A 44 8.14 -23.28 31.60
CA PRO A 44 6.69 -23.47 31.63
C PRO A 44 6.05 -23.13 32.98
N ALA A 45 6.76 -23.35 34.08
CA ALA A 45 6.29 -23.07 35.44
C ALA A 45 6.02 -21.57 35.72
N GLU A 46 6.64 -20.67 34.95
CA GLU A 46 6.41 -19.22 35.04
C GLU A 46 5.15 -18.79 34.26
N ARG A 47 4.52 -19.71 33.52
CA ARG A 47 3.36 -19.45 32.65
C ARG A 47 2.12 -20.06 33.29
N ILE A 48 0.99 -19.36 33.18
CA ILE A 48 -0.28 -19.85 33.71
C ILE A 48 -0.64 -21.21 33.07
N GLY A 49 -1.02 -22.17 33.91
CA GLY A 49 -1.38 -23.53 33.47
C GLY A 49 -0.22 -24.33 32.91
N ASN A 50 1.04 -24.00 33.26
CA ASN A 50 2.22 -24.67 32.70
C ASN A 50 2.22 -24.66 31.16
N LEU A 51 1.72 -23.57 30.55
CA LEU A 51 1.51 -23.48 29.10
C LEU A 51 2.81 -23.78 28.33
N THR A 52 2.75 -24.82 27.51
CA THR A 52 3.82 -25.25 26.62
C THR A 52 3.39 -25.10 25.17
N TRP A 53 4.39 -24.98 24.29
CA TRP A 53 4.17 -24.92 22.86
C TRP A 53 5.27 -25.65 22.10
N LEU A 54 4.89 -26.23 20.96
CA LEU A 54 5.79 -26.69 19.93
C LEU A 54 5.64 -25.76 18.73
N LEU A 55 6.75 -25.12 18.35
CA LEU A 55 6.82 -24.18 17.24
C LEU A 55 7.68 -24.78 16.13
N THR A 56 7.12 -24.86 14.93
CA THR A 56 7.87 -25.22 13.72
C THR A 56 7.64 -24.15 12.64
N PRO A 57 8.31 -24.24 11.48
CA PRO A 57 8.04 -23.32 10.38
C PRO A 57 6.62 -23.42 9.79
N HIS A 58 5.87 -24.51 10.06
CA HIS A 58 4.57 -24.74 9.40
C HIS A 58 3.40 -24.92 10.36
N TYR A 59 3.64 -25.17 11.65
CA TYR A 59 2.57 -25.36 12.63
C TYR A 59 2.94 -24.93 14.05
N ILE A 60 1.89 -24.70 14.85
CA ILE A 60 1.92 -24.42 16.28
C ILE A 60 1.06 -25.46 16.98
N ASN A 61 1.60 -26.09 18.01
CA ASN A 61 0.82 -26.87 18.97
C ASN A 61 0.88 -26.18 20.34
N LEU A 62 -0.25 -26.05 21.01
CA LEU A 62 -0.35 -25.52 22.38
C LEU A 62 -0.93 -26.58 23.30
N ASP A 63 -0.35 -26.69 24.49
CA ASP A 63 -0.85 -27.57 25.54
C ASP A 63 -0.67 -26.95 26.93
N TRP A 64 -1.61 -27.19 27.82
CA TRP A 64 -1.64 -26.61 29.16
C TRP A 64 -2.51 -27.40 30.13
N GLU A 65 -2.20 -27.23 31.40
CA GLU A 65 -2.93 -27.77 32.54
C GLU A 65 -3.97 -26.77 33.06
N GLY A 66 -5.01 -27.29 33.73
CA GLY A 66 -6.06 -26.46 34.32
C GLY A 66 -7.08 -25.93 33.31
N GLN A 67 -7.73 -24.82 33.69
CA GLN A 67 -8.88 -24.25 32.97
C GLN A 67 -8.44 -23.40 31.76
N ASP A 68 -9.06 -23.64 30.61
CA ASP A 68 -8.69 -23.03 29.33
C ASP A 68 -8.85 -21.50 29.35
N PHE A 69 -9.93 -20.99 29.94
CA PHE A 69 -10.17 -19.56 30.06
C PHE A 69 -9.00 -18.83 30.72
N THR A 70 -8.50 -19.35 31.86
CA THR A 70 -7.46 -18.70 32.64
C THR A 70 -6.14 -18.62 31.88
N VAL A 71 -5.80 -19.69 31.14
CA VAL A 71 -4.60 -19.75 30.31
C VAL A 71 -4.72 -18.83 29.09
N LEU A 72 -5.86 -18.85 28.39
CA LEU A 72 -6.08 -18.02 27.21
C LEU A 72 -6.21 -16.54 27.56
N ASP A 73 -6.86 -16.19 28.68
CA ASP A 73 -6.96 -14.81 29.16
C ASP A 73 -5.57 -14.25 29.53
N TRP A 74 -4.74 -15.06 30.20
CA TRP A 74 -3.35 -14.70 30.43
C TRP A 74 -2.58 -14.50 29.13
N LEU A 75 -2.68 -15.44 28.17
CA LEU A 75 -2.00 -15.35 26.89
C LEU A 75 -2.39 -14.07 26.15
N LEU A 76 -3.70 -13.77 26.05
CA LEU A 76 -4.18 -12.57 25.37
C LEU A 76 -3.73 -11.29 26.09
N LYS A 77 -3.82 -11.23 27.41
CA LYS A 77 -3.31 -10.08 28.17
C LYS A 77 -1.83 -9.86 27.93
N GLN A 78 -1.01 -10.92 27.98
CA GLN A 78 0.43 -10.83 27.71
C GLN A 78 0.75 -10.47 26.25
N SER A 79 -0.13 -10.82 25.31
CA SER A 79 0.05 -10.58 23.88
C SER A 79 -0.32 -9.15 23.46
N PHE A 80 -1.34 -8.59 24.10
CA PHE A 80 -2.03 -7.37 23.69
C PHE A 80 -1.95 -6.32 24.80
N GLN A 81 -0.90 -5.49 24.76
CA GLN A 81 -0.60 -4.49 25.77
C GLN A 81 -0.86 -3.07 25.26
N ILE A 82 -0.81 -2.10 26.18
CA ILE A 82 -0.85 -0.68 25.87
C ILE A 82 0.39 -0.04 26.48
N SER A 83 1.14 0.75 25.72
CA SER A 83 2.32 1.47 26.22
C SER A 83 1.92 2.69 27.04
N ASP A 84 2.88 3.28 27.77
CA ASP A 84 2.66 4.51 28.56
C ASP A 84 2.20 5.70 27.68
N GLU A 85 2.59 5.69 26.41
CA GLU A 85 2.16 6.66 25.40
C GLU A 85 0.71 6.41 24.91
N GLY A 86 0.04 5.39 25.43
CA GLY A 86 -1.29 4.97 24.99
C GLY A 86 -1.30 4.35 23.59
N LEU A 87 -0.18 3.79 23.13
CA LEU A 87 -0.10 3.09 21.86
C LEU A 87 -0.40 1.60 22.05
N ILE A 88 -0.87 0.94 20.99
CA ILE A 88 -1.06 -0.52 21.01
C ILE A 88 0.34 -1.14 20.98
N SER A 89 0.65 -1.94 21.99
CA SER A 89 1.93 -2.61 22.16
C SER A 89 1.75 -4.11 21.96
N LEU A 90 2.33 -4.65 20.88
CA LEU A 90 2.17 -6.05 20.50
C LEU A 90 3.44 -6.81 20.87
N THR A 91 3.32 -7.78 21.77
CA THR A 91 4.48 -8.53 22.29
C THR A 91 5.24 -9.26 21.19
N GLY A 92 4.53 -9.84 20.21
CA GLY A 92 5.16 -10.50 19.07
C GLY A 92 6.03 -9.60 18.19
N LEU A 93 5.82 -8.29 18.22
CA LEU A 93 6.61 -7.30 17.47
C LEU A 93 7.71 -6.63 18.29
N ASP A 94 7.85 -6.99 19.56
CA ASP A 94 8.82 -6.35 20.47
C ASP A 94 8.63 -4.82 20.54
N SER A 95 7.36 -4.38 20.64
CA SER A 95 7.02 -2.95 20.58
C SER A 95 7.77 -2.09 21.60
N GLN A 96 8.25 -2.65 22.71
CA GLN A 96 9.04 -1.94 23.73
C GLN A 96 10.40 -1.47 23.19
N ASN A 97 11.01 -2.24 22.29
CA ASN A 97 12.30 -1.92 21.67
C ASN A 97 12.14 -1.31 20.26
N MET A 98 10.91 -1.13 19.80
CA MET A 98 10.60 -0.58 18.48
C MET A 98 10.64 0.95 18.50
N ASP A 99 11.14 1.56 17.43
CA ASP A 99 11.07 3.01 17.29
C ASP A 99 9.63 3.53 17.38
N ILE A 100 9.46 4.68 18.03
CA ILE A 100 8.15 5.27 18.30
C ILE A 100 7.37 5.56 17.01
N GLN A 101 8.05 5.89 15.91
CA GLN A 101 7.42 6.16 14.63
C GLN A 101 6.68 4.91 14.12
N ASN A 102 7.28 3.73 14.30
CA ASN A 102 6.72 2.46 13.87
C ASN A 102 5.58 2.01 14.79
N GLN A 103 5.72 2.23 16.09
CA GLN A 103 4.63 2.02 17.04
C GLN A 103 3.40 2.87 16.69
N ILE A 104 3.58 4.14 16.30
CA ILE A 104 2.48 5.02 15.89
C ILE A 104 1.81 4.49 14.61
N ILE A 105 2.58 4.06 13.61
CA ILE A 105 2.03 3.51 12.36
C ILE A 105 1.21 2.25 12.63
N ILE A 106 1.72 1.32 13.44
CA ILE A 106 1.01 0.08 13.79
C ILE A 106 -0.27 0.43 14.56
N HIS A 107 -0.19 1.30 15.56
CA HIS A 107 -1.35 1.72 16.33
C HIS A 107 -2.43 2.35 15.44
N GLN A 108 -2.06 3.32 14.60
CA GLN A 108 -3.00 3.98 13.69
C GLN A 108 -3.55 3.01 12.63
N GLY A 109 -2.70 2.11 12.12
CA GLY A 109 -3.09 1.07 11.19
C GLY A 109 -4.13 0.12 11.78
N ILE A 110 -3.90 -0.41 12.97
CA ILE A 110 -4.82 -1.31 13.67
C ILE A 110 -6.15 -0.61 13.99
N THR A 111 -6.09 0.63 14.48
CA THR A 111 -7.30 1.40 14.81
C THR A 111 -8.09 1.80 13.56
N ALA A 112 -7.44 2.01 12.43
CA ALA A 112 -8.10 2.31 11.16
C ALA A 112 -8.60 1.07 10.39
N THR A 113 -8.16 -0.15 10.74
CA THR A 113 -8.46 -1.37 9.97
C THR A 113 -9.22 -2.40 10.79
N PHE A 114 -8.66 -2.89 11.89
CA PHE A 114 -9.29 -3.89 12.76
C PHE A 114 -10.29 -3.24 13.72
N THR A 115 -9.88 -2.21 14.46
CA THR A 115 -10.65 -1.72 15.64
C THR A 115 -11.32 -0.36 15.44
N GLN A 116 -11.87 -0.11 14.25
CA GLN A 116 -12.44 1.19 13.84
C GLN A 116 -13.55 1.76 14.75
N HIS A 117 -14.35 0.88 15.37
CA HIS A 117 -15.52 1.32 16.14
C HIS A 117 -15.17 1.49 17.62
N ASN A 118 -15.70 2.54 18.25
CA ASN A 118 -15.53 2.85 19.70
C ASN A 118 -16.06 1.76 20.66
N LYS A 119 -16.66 0.68 20.13
CA LYS A 119 -17.08 -0.49 20.91
C LYS A 119 -15.92 -1.47 21.11
N PHE A 120 -14.98 -1.49 20.16
CA PHE A 120 -13.84 -2.41 20.14
C PHE A 120 -12.51 -1.69 20.38
N PHE A 121 -12.51 -0.36 20.38
CA PHE A 121 -11.41 0.50 20.80
C PHE A 121 -11.94 1.58 21.74
N LYS A 122 -11.45 1.64 22.98
CA LYS A 122 -11.76 2.70 23.94
C LYS A 122 -10.62 3.69 23.97
N SER A 123 -10.93 4.97 23.78
CA SER A 123 -9.92 6.02 23.75
C SER A 123 -9.74 6.67 25.13
N ALA A 124 -8.50 6.97 25.48
CA ALA A 124 -8.10 7.76 26.65
C ALA A 124 -7.87 9.25 26.31
N GLY A 125 -8.19 9.69 25.09
CA GLY A 125 -7.94 11.05 24.61
C GLY A 125 -7.16 11.11 23.31
N GLN A 126 -6.93 12.33 22.81
CA GLN A 126 -6.10 12.60 21.64
C GLN A 126 -4.68 12.98 22.08
N GLN A 127 -3.69 12.58 21.30
CA GLN A 127 -2.29 12.94 21.50
C GLN A 127 -1.65 13.33 20.17
N SER A 128 -0.70 14.25 20.23
CA SER A 128 0.09 14.73 19.09
C SER A 128 1.56 14.51 19.38
N LYS A 129 2.32 14.02 18.38
CA LYS A 129 3.78 13.88 18.47
C LYS A 129 4.43 14.58 17.28
N GLN A 130 5.57 15.22 17.52
CA GLN A 130 6.37 15.82 16.47
C GLN A 130 7.47 14.83 16.08
N LEU A 131 7.53 14.48 14.81
CA LEU A 131 8.56 13.62 14.23
C LEU A 131 9.51 14.49 13.40
N ILE A 132 10.81 14.25 13.49
CA ILE A 132 11.80 14.93 12.64
C ILE A 132 12.09 14.01 11.45
N ILE A 133 11.71 14.46 10.25
CA ILE A 133 11.87 13.69 9.01
C ILE A 133 12.64 14.56 8.03
N ASP A 134 13.82 14.08 7.64
CA ASP A 134 14.76 14.81 6.77
C ASP A 134 14.99 16.27 7.25
N GLY A 135 15.08 16.46 8.58
CA GLY A 135 15.29 17.76 9.22
C GLY A 135 14.05 18.64 9.40
N ILE A 136 12.88 18.19 8.92
CA ILE A 136 11.61 18.94 9.00
C ILE A 136 10.70 18.32 10.07
N GLN A 137 10.03 19.17 10.86
CA GLN A 137 9.06 18.73 11.85
C GLN A 137 7.73 18.37 11.19
N VAL A 138 7.30 17.12 11.40
CA VAL A 138 6.02 16.57 10.94
C VAL A 138 5.17 16.21 12.15
N ARG A 139 4.01 16.85 12.26
CA ARG A 139 3.03 16.55 13.32
C ARG A 139 2.25 15.29 12.98
N VAL A 140 2.16 14.38 13.93
CA VAL A 140 1.34 13.16 13.83
C VAL A 140 0.38 13.09 15.02
N ASP A 141 -0.92 12.98 14.72
CA ASP A 141 -1.99 12.92 15.71
C ASP A 141 -2.55 11.49 15.81
N TYR A 142 -2.82 11.01 17.02
CA TYR A 142 -3.42 9.69 17.27
C TYR A 142 -4.30 9.68 18.52
N LYS A 143 -5.21 8.70 18.59
CA LYS A 143 -6.10 8.47 19.74
C LYS A 143 -5.43 7.51 20.71
N LYS A 144 -5.12 7.94 21.94
CA LYS A 144 -4.60 7.04 22.98
C LYS A 144 -5.58 5.89 23.22
N ALA A 145 -5.07 4.66 23.34
CA ALA A 145 -5.83 3.50 23.76
C ALA A 145 -5.98 3.48 25.28
N ALA A 146 -7.21 3.29 25.76
CA ALA A 146 -7.52 2.91 27.13
C ALA A 146 -7.68 1.39 27.25
N SER A 147 -8.36 0.78 26.27
CA SER A 147 -8.51 -0.66 26.11
C SER A 147 -8.98 -1.01 24.71
N TYR A 148 -8.81 -2.26 24.29
CA TYR A 148 -9.31 -2.76 23.01
C TYR A 148 -9.70 -4.24 23.05
N ALA A 149 -10.55 -4.65 22.11
CA ALA A 149 -11.29 -5.91 22.19
C ALA A 149 -10.43 -7.18 22.31
N HIS A 150 -9.23 -7.18 21.72
CA HIS A 150 -8.32 -8.33 21.72
C HIS A 150 -7.90 -8.74 23.14
N GLN A 151 -7.79 -7.76 24.06
CA GLN A 151 -7.33 -7.99 25.44
C GLN A 151 -8.31 -8.79 26.30
N HIS A 152 -9.57 -8.90 25.86
CA HIS A 152 -10.67 -9.47 26.65
C HIS A 152 -11.46 -10.53 25.87
N PHE A 153 -10.87 -11.09 24.81
CA PHE A 153 -11.58 -12.01 23.92
C PHE A 153 -11.67 -13.44 24.45
N ALA A 154 -10.89 -13.83 25.47
CA ALA A 154 -10.86 -15.20 25.99
C ALA A 154 -12.26 -15.73 26.38
N LYS A 155 -13.13 -14.87 26.92
CA LYS A 155 -14.52 -15.21 27.24
C LYS A 155 -15.40 -15.63 26.04
N HIS A 156 -14.95 -15.36 24.82
CA HIS A 156 -15.61 -15.74 23.58
C HIS A 156 -14.99 -17.01 22.97
N LEU A 157 -13.86 -17.48 23.50
CA LEU A 157 -13.22 -18.75 23.10
C LEU A 157 -13.63 -19.90 24.01
N CYS A 158 -14.17 -19.59 25.20
CA CYS A 158 -14.53 -20.58 26.21
C CYS A 158 -16.03 -20.56 26.53
N ASP A 159 -16.53 -21.70 26.98
CA ASP A 159 -17.88 -21.86 27.51
C ASP A 159 -18.02 -21.26 28.93
N GLN A 160 -19.21 -21.37 29.50
CA GLN A 160 -19.51 -20.90 30.86
C GLN A 160 -18.74 -21.63 31.97
N TYR A 161 -18.17 -22.80 31.68
CA TYR A 161 -17.32 -23.58 32.58
C TYR A 161 -15.83 -23.28 32.37
N GLY A 162 -15.51 -22.36 31.45
CA GLY A 162 -14.16 -21.96 31.09
C GLY A 162 -13.38 -23.01 30.30
N GLN A 163 -14.07 -23.93 29.64
CA GLN A 163 -13.49 -24.90 28.69
C GLN A 163 -13.52 -24.33 27.28
N LEU A 164 -12.55 -24.69 26.44
CA LEU A 164 -12.50 -24.27 25.04
C LEU A 164 -13.75 -24.72 24.29
N LEU A 165 -14.35 -23.81 23.54
CA LEU A 165 -15.54 -24.10 22.74
C LEU A 165 -15.23 -25.10 21.65
N LYS A 166 -16.06 -26.14 21.57
CA LYS A 166 -16.04 -27.13 20.48
C LYS A 166 -16.89 -26.69 19.29
N GLU A 167 -17.96 -25.95 19.56
CA GLU A 167 -18.84 -25.40 18.55
C GLU A 167 -18.23 -24.15 17.90
N PRO A 168 -18.51 -23.90 16.61
CA PRO A 168 -18.07 -22.69 15.93
C PRO A 168 -18.56 -21.41 16.62
N ILE A 169 -17.76 -20.35 16.52
CA ILE A 169 -18.07 -19.04 17.06
C ILE A 169 -18.27 -18.01 15.94
N GLY A 170 -19.29 -17.16 16.10
CA GLY A 170 -19.55 -16.07 15.19
C GLY A 170 -18.43 -15.02 15.18
N ILE A 171 -17.81 -14.84 14.02
CA ILE A 171 -16.68 -13.94 13.81
C ILE A 171 -17.15 -12.53 13.56
N ARG A 172 -16.65 -11.62 14.39
CA ARG A 172 -16.96 -10.20 14.31
C ARG A 172 -16.13 -9.53 13.22
N GLY A 173 -16.70 -8.53 12.57
CA GLY A 173 -16.01 -7.80 11.50
C GLY A 173 -14.72 -7.09 11.89
N TRP A 174 -14.43 -6.87 13.19
CA TRP A 174 -13.14 -6.36 13.65
C TRP A 174 -12.06 -7.44 13.78
N LEU A 175 -12.47 -8.70 13.97
CA LEU A 175 -11.59 -9.86 14.06
C LEU A 175 -11.18 -10.34 12.66
N TYR A 176 -12.12 -10.27 11.72
CA TYR A 176 -11.88 -10.47 10.30
C TYR A 176 -12.31 -9.21 9.54
N PRO A 177 -11.41 -8.21 9.35
CA PRO A 177 -11.73 -6.92 8.75
C PRO A 177 -12.46 -7.02 7.41
N GLY A 178 -13.78 -6.90 7.44
CA GLY A 178 -14.71 -6.98 6.30
C GLY A 178 -15.31 -8.35 5.99
N ALA A 179 -15.29 -9.30 6.93
CA ALA A 179 -16.37 -10.26 7.04
C ALA A 179 -17.65 -9.48 7.42
N VAL A 180 -18.59 -9.38 6.48
CA VAL A 180 -19.88 -8.70 6.69
C VAL A 180 -20.96 -9.78 6.75
N VAL A 181 -21.77 -9.74 7.80
CA VAL A 181 -23.04 -10.48 7.87
C VAL A 181 -23.92 -9.94 6.74
N ARG A 182 -24.20 -10.77 5.72
CA ARG A 182 -24.81 -10.32 4.45
C ARG A 182 -26.22 -9.74 4.64
N HIS A 183 -26.94 -10.12 5.70
CA HIS A 183 -28.27 -9.58 6.01
C HIS A 183 -28.47 -9.39 7.53
N TYR A 184 -28.74 -8.16 7.97
CA TYR A 184 -28.99 -7.84 9.39
C TYR A 184 -30.20 -8.59 9.97
N ALA A 185 -31.18 -8.93 9.12
CA ALA A 185 -32.38 -9.70 9.47
C ALA A 185 -32.11 -11.21 9.69
N PHE A 186 -30.99 -11.74 9.20
CA PHE A 186 -30.59 -13.16 9.31
C PHE A 186 -29.18 -13.29 9.88
N LYS A 187 -28.91 -12.54 10.96
CA LYS A 187 -27.59 -12.49 11.61
C LYS A 187 -27.05 -13.85 12.02
N GLU A 188 -27.92 -14.75 12.47
CA GLU A 188 -27.54 -16.08 12.94
C GLU A 188 -27.31 -17.07 11.79
N GLN A 189 -27.96 -16.90 10.63
CA GLN A 189 -27.85 -17.82 9.48
C GLN A 189 -26.77 -17.43 8.46
N THR A 190 -26.22 -16.21 8.56
CA THR A 190 -25.20 -15.68 7.64
C THR A 190 -23.96 -15.16 8.35
N ALA A 191 -23.82 -15.49 9.64
CA ALA A 191 -22.61 -15.22 10.39
C ALA A 191 -21.47 -16.04 9.79
N PHE A 192 -20.33 -15.37 9.56
CA PHE A 192 -19.09 -16.08 9.31
C PHE A 192 -18.68 -16.72 10.64
N GLU A 193 -18.53 -18.03 10.68
CA GLU A 193 -18.22 -18.79 11.90
C GLU A 193 -16.88 -19.50 11.74
N GLU A 194 -16.13 -19.59 12.84
CA GLU A 194 -14.85 -20.29 12.88
C GLU A 194 -14.75 -21.11 14.17
N LYS A 195 -13.94 -22.17 14.15
CA LYS A 195 -13.57 -22.88 15.38
C LYS A 195 -12.79 -21.97 16.32
N ALA A 196 -12.80 -22.31 17.62
CA ALA A 196 -12.08 -21.53 18.62
C ALA A 196 -10.57 -21.40 18.30
N GLU A 197 -9.93 -22.44 17.76
CA GLU A 197 -8.52 -22.35 17.32
C GLU A 197 -8.28 -21.32 16.21
N TYR A 198 -9.18 -21.21 15.23
CA TYR A 198 -9.04 -20.30 14.10
C TYR A 198 -9.44 -18.87 14.47
N ALA A 199 -10.42 -18.71 15.34
CA ALA A 199 -10.71 -17.42 15.95
C ALA A 199 -9.54 -16.91 16.80
N LEU A 200 -8.87 -17.80 17.55
CA LEU A 200 -7.64 -17.48 18.25
C LEU A 200 -6.57 -17.01 17.25
N ALA A 201 -6.34 -17.73 16.15
CA ALA A 201 -5.39 -17.32 15.12
C ALA A 201 -5.73 -15.90 14.59
N LEU A 202 -6.99 -15.64 14.24
CA LEU A 202 -7.42 -14.32 13.73
C LEU A 202 -7.13 -13.17 14.70
N LEU A 203 -7.17 -13.38 16.02
CA LEU A 203 -6.82 -12.33 17.01
C LEU A 203 -5.39 -11.83 16.82
N PHE A 204 -4.48 -12.71 16.39
CA PHE A 204 -3.08 -12.39 16.23
C PHE A 204 -2.74 -11.87 14.83
N ALA A 205 -3.70 -11.87 13.90
CA ALA A 205 -3.49 -11.37 12.54
C ALA A 205 -2.97 -9.92 12.48
N PRO A 206 -3.41 -8.98 13.35
CA PRO A 206 -2.88 -7.62 13.35
C PRO A 206 -1.36 -7.53 13.56
N MET A 207 -0.74 -8.53 14.18
CA MET A 207 0.71 -8.53 14.44
C MET A 207 1.53 -8.88 13.21
N ALA A 208 0.96 -9.71 12.33
CA ALA A 208 1.62 -10.20 11.13
C ALA A 208 1.21 -9.42 9.86
N CYS A 209 0.28 -8.47 9.96
CA CYS A 209 -0.07 -7.62 8.84
C CYS A 209 0.79 -6.36 8.81
N GLN A 210 1.00 -5.81 7.60
CA GLN A 210 1.67 -4.53 7.42
C GLN A 210 0.66 -3.42 7.15
N TYR A 211 0.93 -2.23 7.70
CA TYR A 211 0.09 -1.05 7.57
C TYR A 211 0.82 0.04 6.81
N PHE A 212 0.13 0.69 5.88
CA PHE A 212 0.64 1.85 5.16
C PHE A 212 -0.33 3.02 5.22
N VAL A 213 0.22 4.23 5.22
CA VAL A 213 -0.49 5.51 5.15
C VAL A 213 -0.68 5.88 3.69
N LEU A 214 -1.93 6.00 3.27
CA LEU A 214 -2.32 6.44 1.94
C LEU A 214 -2.97 7.83 2.02
N ARG A 215 -2.33 8.83 1.41
CA ARG A 215 -2.81 10.22 1.37
C ARG A 215 -3.22 10.62 -0.02
N SER A 216 -4.20 11.53 -0.10
CA SER A 216 -4.55 12.17 -1.36
C SER A 216 -3.52 13.25 -1.72
N HIS A 217 -3.07 13.26 -2.97
CA HIS A 217 -2.23 14.35 -3.50
C HIS A 217 -2.97 15.69 -3.63
N THR A 218 -4.30 15.68 -3.62
CA THR A 218 -5.11 16.92 -3.69
C THR A 218 -5.55 17.40 -2.32
N GLU A 219 -5.69 16.49 -1.36
CA GLU A 219 -6.09 16.78 0.02
C GLU A 219 -5.22 15.99 1.01
N PRO A 220 -3.98 16.44 1.25
CA PRO A 220 -3.01 15.68 2.06
C PRO A 220 -3.44 15.47 3.50
N SER A 221 -4.31 16.34 4.04
CA SER A 221 -4.87 16.19 5.39
C SER A 221 -5.75 14.95 5.54
N HIS A 222 -6.37 14.47 4.45
CA HIS A 222 -7.20 13.27 4.50
C HIS A 222 -6.30 12.01 4.51
N THR A 223 -6.34 11.29 5.63
CA THR A 223 -5.51 10.11 5.85
C THR A 223 -6.34 8.83 5.73
N ASN A 224 -5.91 7.92 4.87
CA ASN A 224 -6.40 6.55 4.88
C ASN A 224 -5.28 5.58 5.18
N TYR A 225 -5.68 4.35 5.52
CA TYR A 225 -4.76 3.26 5.84
C TYR A 225 -5.04 2.08 4.94
N VAL A 226 -3.96 1.43 4.53
CA VAL A 226 -3.97 0.23 3.71
C VAL A 226 -3.47 -0.92 4.57
N LEU A 227 -4.24 -2.01 4.60
CA LEU A 227 -3.86 -3.25 5.26
C LEU A 227 -3.26 -4.20 4.23
N VAL A 228 -2.05 -4.68 4.48
CA VAL A 228 -1.38 -5.71 3.68
C VAL A 228 -1.31 -7.00 4.49
N ILE A 229 -1.93 -8.04 3.96
CA ILE A 229 -2.02 -9.39 4.53
C ILE A 229 -1.05 -10.28 3.74
N PRO A 230 0.02 -10.80 4.36
CA PRO A 230 1.00 -11.66 3.68
C PRO A 230 0.42 -13.04 3.31
N GLU A 231 0.95 -13.64 2.24
CA GLU A 231 0.89 -15.10 2.08
C GLU A 231 2.05 -15.73 2.87
N VAL A 232 1.77 -16.10 4.12
CA VAL A 232 2.75 -16.78 4.97
C VAL A 232 2.80 -18.25 4.61
N ILE A 233 3.96 -18.71 4.16
CA ILE A 233 4.23 -20.13 3.88
C ILE A 233 5.29 -20.73 4.82
N ASP A 234 6.03 -19.90 5.54
CA ASP A 234 7.02 -20.27 6.54
C ASP A 234 6.95 -19.26 7.71
N LEU A 235 6.56 -19.74 8.89
CA LEU A 235 6.34 -18.91 10.08
C LEU A 235 7.64 -18.28 10.58
N GLU A 236 8.75 -19.02 10.52
CA GLU A 236 10.02 -18.58 11.08
C GLU A 236 10.70 -17.56 10.17
N LEU A 237 10.79 -17.84 8.87
CA LEU A 237 11.34 -16.89 7.90
C LEU A 237 10.52 -15.60 7.87
N TYR A 238 9.18 -15.72 7.92
CA TYR A 238 8.31 -14.55 7.93
C TYR A 238 8.43 -13.71 9.21
N ALA A 239 8.57 -14.34 10.37
CA ALA A 239 8.80 -13.63 11.64
C ALA A 239 10.08 -12.80 11.61
N HIS A 240 11.19 -13.38 11.14
CA HIS A 240 12.45 -12.66 11.00
C HIS A 240 12.34 -11.48 10.04
N PHE A 241 11.67 -11.67 8.89
CA PHE A 241 11.40 -10.60 7.95
C PHE A 241 10.66 -9.42 8.60
N LEU A 242 9.56 -9.69 9.32
CA LEU A 242 8.80 -8.63 10.00
C LEU A 242 9.59 -7.93 11.09
N TRP A 243 10.37 -8.66 11.90
CA TRP A 243 11.20 -8.04 12.93
C TRP A 243 12.24 -7.08 12.33
N CYS A 244 12.77 -7.37 11.14
CA CYS A 244 13.63 -6.43 10.42
C CYS A 244 12.89 -5.17 9.94
N LEU A 245 11.60 -5.26 9.59
CA LEU A 245 10.80 -4.09 9.21
C LEU A 245 10.57 -3.12 10.38
N GLY A 246 10.68 -3.60 11.62
CA GLY A 246 10.56 -2.80 12.83
C GLY A 246 11.57 -1.65 12.94
N ASN A 247 12.60 -1.61 12.08
CA ASN A 247 13.64 -0.58 12.03
C ASN A 247 13.52 0.37 10.82
N LEU A 248 12.41 0.34 10.08
CA LEU A 248 12.20 1.26 8.95
C LEU A 248 11.88 2.68 9.43
N ASP A 249 12.33 3.69 8.68
CA ASP A 249 11.94 5.09 8.90
C ASP A 249 10.46 5.33 8.58
N TYR A 250 9.84 6.32 9.24
CA TYR A 250 8.43 6.68 9.05
C TYR A 250 8.04 6.89 7.57
N LYS A 251 8.91 7.51 6.77
CA LYS A 251 8.67 7.76 5.34
C LYS A 251 8.40 6.49 4.53
N HIS A 252 8.96 5.35 4.95
CA HIS A 252 8.75 4.08 4.26
C HIS A 252 7.33 3.52 4.44
N PHE A 253 6.57 3.98 5.44
CA PHE A 253 5.18 3.59 5.63
C PHE A 253 4.17 4.40 4.81
N HIS A 254 4.63 5.36 3.99
CA HIS A 254 3.77 6.12 3.10
C HIS A 254 3.73 5.51 1.69
N VAL A 255 2.53 5.42 1.14
CA VAL A 255 2.26 4.83 -0.19
C VAL A 255 1.32 5.73 -0.99
N SER A 256 1.44 5.68 -2.30
CA SER A 256 0.65 6.47 -3.24
C SER A 256 -0.53 5.70 -3.85
N SER A 257 -0.53 4.37 -3.72
CA SER A 257 -1.58 3.49 -4.22
C SER A 257 -1.58 2.12 -3.51
N LEU A 258 -2.59 1.29 -3.80
CA LEU A 258 -2.64 -0.09 -3.30
C LEU A 258 -1.54 -0.95 -3.94
N GLY A 259 -1.33 -0.80 -5.25
CA GLY A 259 -0.22 -1.40 -5.96
C GLY A 259 1.12 -1.10 -5.33
N ASP A 260 1.35 0.18 -4.97
CA ASP A 260 2.55 0.64 -4.29
C ASP A 260 2.70 -0.05 -2.93
N ALA A 261 1.62 -0.12 -2.12
CA ALA A 261 1.66 -0.79 -0.82
C ALA A 261 2.11 -2.25 -0.88
N GLY A 262 1.53 -3.07 -1.76
CA GLY A 262 1.92 -4.48 -1.82
C GLY A 262 3.26 -4.70 -2.50
N LEU A 263 3.55 -4.00 -3.60
CA LEU A 263 4.86 -4.15 -4.24
C LEU A 263 5.99 -3.67 -3.34
N LYS A 264 5.79 -2.61 -2.56
CA LYS A 264 6.74 -2.14 -1.55
C LYS A 264 6.97 -3.20 -0.48
N PHE A 265 5.89 -3.74 0.08
CA PHE A 265 5.96 -4.80 1.09
C PHE A 265 6.71 -6.04 0.60
N LEU A 266 6.40 -6.51 -0.62
CA LEU A 266 7.04 -7.67 -1.23
C LEU A 266 8.50 -7.42 -1.65
N ASN A 267 8.93 -6.15 -1.75
CA ASN A 267 10.28 -5.77 -2.17
C ASN A 267 11.22 -5.34 -1.04
N TYR A 268 10.76 -5.28 0.21
CA TYR A 268 11.66 -4.98 1.32
C TYR A 268 12.78 -6.02 1.38
N LYS A 269 14.01 -5.55 1.13
CA LYS A 269 15.22 -6.34 1.32
C LYS A 269 15.72 -6.11 2.72
N THR A 270 15.90 -7.19 3.46
CA THR A 270 16.62 -7.14 4.73
C THR A 270 18.04 -7.62 4.47
N THR A 271 19.04 -6.93 5.01
CA THR A 271 20.47 -7.29 4.86
C THR A 271 20.80 -8.65 5.47
N GLN A 272 19.91 -9.17 6.31
CA GLN A 272 20.09 -10.39 7.10
C GLN A 272 19.36 -11.62 6.54
N MET A 273 18.52 -11.46 5.50
CA MET A 273 17.86 -12.62 4.90
C MET A 273 18.44 -12.95 3.52
N PRO A 274 18.65 -14.25 3.22
CA PRO A 274 18.91 -14.67 1.84
C PRO A 274 17.80 -14.14 0.94
N THR A 275 18.10 -13.91 -0.34
CA THR A 275 17.10 -13.69 -1.38
C THR A 275 16.25 -14.96 -1.56
N SER A 276 15.44 -15.31 -0.57
CA SER A 276 14.59 -16.48 -0.55
C SER A 276 13.20 -16.10 -1.04
N ASN A 277 12.63 -17.00 -1.82
CA ASN A 277 11.34 -16.88 -2.49
C ASN A 277 10.14 -17.07 -1.53
N PHE A 278 10.32 -16.83 -0.22
CA PHE A 278 9.33 -17.16 0.81
C PHE A 278 8.12 -16.22 0.83
N LEU A 279 8.27 -14.99 0.32
CA LEU A 279 7.20 -13.99 0.27
C LEU A 279 7.04 -13.48 -1.16
N LYS A 280 6.04 -14.03 -1.88
CA LYS A 280 5.76 -13.66 -3.29
C LYS A 280 4.42 -12.99 -3.48
N ARG A 281 3.50 -13.15 -2.54
CA ARG A 281 2.12 -12.69 -2.70
C ARG A 281 1.62 -12.05 -1.43
N CYS A 282 0.75 -11.06 -1.59
CA CYS A 282 0.00 -10.49 -0.49
C CYS A 282 -1.40 -10.09 -0.97
N GLN A 283 -2.33 -10.02 -0.02
CA GLN A 283 -3.64 -9.41 -0.22
C GLN A 283 -3.64 -8.03 0.40
N ILE A 284 -4.25 -7.07 -0.29
CA ILE A 284 -4.36 -5.68 0.14
C ILE A 284 -5.81 -5.34 0.34
N ILE A 285 -6.11 -4.68 1.45
CA ILE A 285 -7.45 -4.19 1.76
C ILE A 285 -7.39 -2.70 2.01
N PHE A 286 -8.23 -1.97 1.28
CA PHE A 286 -8.47 -0.55 1.50
C PHE A 286 -9.84 -0.35 2.14
N PHE A 287 -9.87 0.44 3.21
CA PHE A 287 -11.09 0.77 3.93
C PHE A 287 -11.46 2.23 3.65
N SER A 288 -12.67 2.47 3.16
CA SER A 288 -13.23 3.82 2.99
C SER A 288 -14.58 3.96 3.69
N THR A 289 -14.86 5.16 4.18
CA THR A 289 -16.19 5.54 4.65
C THR A 289 -17.12 5.67 3.44
N LYS A 290 -18.24 4.95 3.44
CA LYS A 290 -19.32 5.19 2.48
C LYS A 290 -20.20 6.33 2.98
N ALA A 291 -20.75 7.13 2.07
CA ALA A 291 -21.57 8.31 2.36
C ALA A 291 -22.80 8.07 3.28
N TRP A 292 -23.22 6.81 3.50
CA TRP A 292 -24.37 6.46 4.33
C TRP A 292 -24.00 5.89 5.72
N SER A 293 -22.71 5.73 6.04
CA SER A 293 -22.24 5.30 7.37
C SER A 293 -20.85 5.87 7.64
N GLU A 294 -20.81 7.05 8.26
CA GLU A 294 -19.56 7.73 8.64
C GLU A 294 -18.81 7.01 9.76
N GLN A 295 -19.51 6.19 10.56
CA GLN A 295 -18.96 5.52 11.75
C GLN A 295 -18.23 4.21 11.43
N GLN A 296 -18.41 3.63 10.24
CA GLN A 296 -17.75 2.38 9.83
C GLN A 296 -17.14 2.50 8.43
N LYS A 297 -15.82 2.31 8.32
CA LYS A 297 -15.19 2.20 7.00
C LYS A 297 -15.44 0.78 6.48
N THR A 298 -16.19 0.69 5.40
CA THR A 298 -16.42 -0.59 4.71
C THR A 298 -15.21 -0.93 3.83
N ARG A 299 -15.02 -2.21 3.50
CA ARG A 299 -14.07 -2.61 2.44
C ARG A 299 -14.46 -1.89 1.16
N ALA A 300 -13.56 -1.03 0.68
CA ALA A 300 -13.76 -0.28 -0.54
C ALA A 300 -13.12 -0.99 -1.72
N GLU A 301 -11.95 -1.60 -1.50
CA GLU A 301 -11.19 -2.28 -2.54
C GLU A 301 -10.36 -3.41 -1.93
N ILE A 302 -10.24 -4.52 -2.67
CA ILE A 302 -9.36 -5.66 -2.35
C ILE A 302 -8.54 -5.95 -3.59
N ALA A 303 -7.24 -6.10 -3.43
CA ALA A 303 -6.33 -6.54 -4.50
C ALA A 303 -5.46 -7.70 -4.01
N ILE A 304 -5.12 -8.62 -4.90
CA ILE A 304 -4.08 -9.63 -4.65
C ILE A 304 -2.90 -9.25 -5.54
N ILE A 305 -1.73 -9.07 -4.92
CA ILE A 305 -0.51 -8.70 -5.63
C ILE A 305 0.44 -9.88 -5.57
N GLU A 306 1.00 -10.23 -6.72
CA GLU A 306 2.01 -11.27 -6.87
C GLU A 306 3.28 -10.69 -7.51
N LEU A 307 4.42 -11.02 -6.92
CA LEU A 307 5.73 -10.59 -7.37
C LEU A 307 6.31 -11.64 -8.32
N ASN A 308 6.43 -11.26 -9.60
CA ASN A 308 7.23 -12.00 -10.59
C ASN A 308 8.50 -11.19 -10.95
N SER A 309 9.41 -11.78 -11.72
CA SER A 309 10.70 -11.17 -12.07
C SER A 309 10.54 -9.82 -12.80
N SER A 310 9.63 -9.73 -13.78
CA SER A 310 9.40 -8.52 -14.56
C SER A 310 8.79 -7.40 -13.70
N VAL A 311 7.74 -7.71 -12.93
CA VAL A 311 7.10 -6.77 -11.99
C VAL A 311 8.11 -6.27 -10.94
N ASN A 312 8.92 -7.18 -10.40
CA ASN A 312 9.98 -6.88 -9.45
C ASN A 312 11.02 -5.92 -10.04
N TYR A 313 11.50 -6.18 -11.25
CA TYR A 313 12.44 -5.33 -11.97
C TYR A 313 11.86 -3.93 -12.20
N LEU A 314 10.67 -3.85 -12.81
CA LEU A 314 10.03 -2.57 -13.16
C LEU A 314 9.66 -1.75 -11.91
N TYR A 315 9.20 -2.38 -10.83
CA TYR A 315 8.92 -1.67 -9.59
C TYR A 315 10.21 -1.11 -8.97
N LYS A 316 11.30 -1.90 -8.91
CA LYS A 316 12.61 -1.42 -8.43
C LYS A 316 13.17 -0.30 -9.28
N LEU A 317 13.03 -0.41 -10.61
CA LEU A 317 13.41 0.66 -11.52
C LEU A 317 12.63 1.95 -11.21
N SER A 318 11.31 1.83 -10.97
CA SER A 318 10.49 2.98 -10.58
C SER A 318 10.96 3.63 -9.26
N CYS A 319 11.39 2.85 -8.26
CA CYS A 319 11.97 3.37 -7.02
C CYS A 319 13.29 4.13 -7.24
N ILE A 320 14.04 3.80 -8.29
CA ILE A 320 15.27 4.51 -8.68
C ILE A 320 14.95 5.77 -9.49
N CYS A 321 13.88 5.75 -10.28
CA CYS A 321 13.48 6.86 -11.16
C CYS A 321 12.74 7.98 -10.44
N PHE A 322 12.01 7.68 -9.37
CA PHE A 322 11.14 8.64 -8.68
C PHE A 322 11.52 8.82 -7.21
N PRO A 323 11.31 10.02 -6.62
CA PRO A 323 11.57 10.24 -5.21
C PRO A 323 10.68 9.37 -4.32
N GLU A 324 11.22 8.94 -3.19
CA GLU A 324 10.50 8.06 -2.27
C GLU A 324 9.28 8.75 -1.64
N CYS A 325 9.50 9.95 -1.10
CA CYS A 325 8.51 10.87 -0.57
C CYS A 325 8.99 12.31 -0.73
N GLN A 326 8.04 13.24 -0.78
CA GLN A 326 8.26 14.68 -0.67
C GLN A 326 7.51 15.22 0.55
N ILE A 327 8.11 16.16 1.26
CA ILE A 327 7.46 16.88 2.35
C ILE A 327 6.79 18.12 1.76
N VAL A 328 5.47 18.22 1.91
CA VAL A 328 4.67 19.33 1.39
C VAL A 328 4.02 20.11 2.53
N LEU A 329 3.95 21.43 2.39
CA LEU A 329 3.20 22.30 3.31
C LEU A 329 1.76 22.44 2.82
N TYR A 330 0.78 22.10 3.65
CA TYR A 330 -0.64 22.25 3.36
C TYR A 330 -1.38 22.68 4.62
N LYS A 331 -2.20 23.74 4.54
CA LYS A 331 -2.93 24.31 5.70
C LYS A 331 -2.05 24.46 6.96
N ASN A 332 -0.84 25.02 6.78
CA ASN A 332 0.17 25.23 7.83
C ASN A 332 0.67 23.96 8.54
N GLN A 333 0.57 22.80 7.88
CA GLN A 333 1.12 21.53 8.38
C GLN A 333 1.95 20.83 7.31
N HIS A 334 3.00 20.14 7.73
CA HIS A 334 3.84 19.33 6.85
C HIS A 334 3.27 17.92 6.70
N TYR A 335 3.22 17.43 5.46
CA TYR A 335 2.77 16.09 5.13
C TYR A 335 3.76 15.39 4.21
N LEU A 336 3.88 14.07 4.35
CA LEU A 336 4.62 13.22 3.43
C LEU A 336 3.73 12.73 2.30
N LEU A 337 4.14 13.01 1.06
CA LEU A 337 3.51 12.52 -0.15
C LEU A 337 4.53 11.71 -0.98
N PRO A 338 4.33 10.40 -1.16
CA PRO A 338 5.08 9.60 -2.13
C PRO A 338 4.83 10.07 -3.57
N SER A 339 5.69 9.72 -4.53
CA SER A 339 5.46 10.05 -5.95
C SER A 339 4.12 9.50 -6.45
N LEU A 340 3.31 10.36 -7.08
CA LEU A 340 2.05 9.96 -7.71
C LEU A 340 2.30 9.00 -8.88
N ILE A 341 3.34 9.26 -9.66
CA ILE A 341 3.68 8.46 -10.83
C ILE A 341 4.11 7.05 -10.41
N LYS A 342 4.94 6.95 -9.36
CA LYS A 342 5.32 5.66 -8.77
C LYS A 342 4.08 4.85 -8.38
N GLY A 343 3.07 5.49 -7.80
CA GLY A 343 1.79 4.86 -7.45
C GLY A 343 1.00 4.34 -8.64
N ILE A 344 0.95 5.11 -9.73
CA ILE A 344 0.28 4.71 -10.98
C ILE A 344 0.99 3.52 -11.61
N ILE A 345 2.32 3.58 -11.70
CA ILE A 345 3.15 2.47 -12.18
C ILE A 345 2.89 1.21 -11.35
N ALA A 346 2.97 1.33 -10.02
CA ALA A 346 2.79 0.21 -9.12
C ALA A 346 1.39 -0.43 -9.24
N ASN A 347 0.33 0.39 -9.40
CA ASN A 347 -1.03 -0.10 -9.66
C ASN A 347 -1.13 -0.86 -10.99
N ASN A 348 -0.51 -0.33 -12.06
CA ASN A 348 -0.51 -1.01 -13.36
C ASN A 348 0.20 -2.37 -13.26
N LEU A 349 1.38 -2.41 -12.65
CA LEU A 349 2.15 -3.63 -12.46
C LEU A 349 1.37 -4.65 -11.61
N ALA A 350 0.73 -4.20 -10.52
CA ALA A 350 -0.12 -5.05 -9.69
C ALA A 350 -1.32 -5.65 -10.44
N MET A 351 -1.84 -4.94 -11.45
CA MET A 351 -2.93 -5.41 -12.32
C MET A 351 -2.44 -6.21 -13.55
N GLY A 352 -1.14 -6.52 -13.64
CA GLY A 352 -0.55 -7.22 -14.78
C GLY A 352 -0.56 -6.41 -16.09
N ARG A 353 -0.55 -5.08 -15.99
CA ARG A 353 -0.51 -4.16 -17.14
C ARG A 353 0.89 -3.57 -17.30
N SER A 354 1.24 -3.17 -18.53
CA SER A 354 2.47 -2.40 -18.79
C SER A 354 2.51 -1.14 -17.92
N TRP A 355 3.69 -0.76 -17.43
CA TRP A 355 3.86 0.33 -16.46
C TRP A 355 3.28 1.67 -16.93
N TRP A 356 3.29 1.88 -18.26
CA TRP A 356 2.82 3.08 -18.96
C TRP A 356 1.32 3.11 -19.28
N ALA A 357 0.57 2.03 -19.00
CA ALA A 357 -0.83 1.90 -19.43
C ALA A 357 -1.79 2.88 -18.71
N ASN A 358 -2.78 3.41 -19.43
CA ASN A 358 -3.90 4.20 -18.91
C ASN A 358 -3.55 5.49 -18.15
N TRP A 359 -2.33 6.03 -18.29
CA TRP A 359 -1.92 7.25 -17.57
C TRP A 359 -2.86 8.43 -17.82
N ILE A 360 -3.41 8.55 -19.03
CA ILE A 360 -4.32 9.64 -19.40
C ILE A 360 -5.59 9.68 -18.53
N SER A 361 -6.03 8.54 -17.99
CA SER A 361 -7.22 8.44 -17.15
C SER A 361 -7.06 9.13 -15.79
N PHE A 362 -5.82 9.34 -15.33
CA PHE A 362 -5.52 9.98 -14.05
C PHE A 362 -5.51 11.51 -14.13
N ILE A 363 -5.61 12.09 -15.34
CA ILE A 363 -5.60 13.54 -15.53
C ILE A 363 -7.02 14.09 -15.40
N LYS A 364 -7.34 14.64 -14.23
CA LYS A 364 -8.62 15.33 -14.04
C LYS A 364 -8.59 16.76 -14.58
N ASN A 365 -7.51 17.49 -14.33
CA ASN A 365 -7.38 18.91 -14.68
C ASN A 365 -5.92 19.29 -15.00
N LYS A 366 -5.68 20.58 -15.27
CA LYS A 366 -4.32 21.12 -15.53
C LYS A 366 -3.34 20.87 -14.38
N LYS A 367 -3.82 20.95 -13.12
CA LYS A 367 -3.01 20.70 -11.92
C LYS A 367 -2.52 19.25 -11.88
N SER A 368 -3.38 18.28 -12.19
CA SER A 368 -2.99 16.87 -12.31
C SER A 368 -1.92 16.69 -13.39
N PHE A 369 -2.06 17.32 -14.56
CA PHE A 369 -1.04 17.23 -15.60
C PHE A 369 0.31 17.82 -15.17
N LYS A 370 0.29 18.95 -14.46
CA LYS A 370 1.52 19.57 -13.92
C LYS A 370 2.31 18.59 -13.06
N GLN A 371 1.64 17.83 -12.18
CA GLN A 371 2.26 16.80 -11.34
C GLN A 371 3.04 15.76 -12.16
N PHE A 372 2.54 15.35 -13.34
CA PHE A 372 3.30 14.45 -14.21
C PHE A 372 4.55 15.13 -14.77
N THR A 373 4.40 16.35 -15.28
CA THR A 373 5.51 17.08 -15.91
C THR A 373 6.59 17.54 -14.92
N ASP A 374 6.29 17.62 -13.62
CA ASP A 374 7.27 17.97 -12.59
C ASP A 374 8.22 16.81 -12.31
N GLU A 375 7.78 15.57 -12.54
CA GLU A 375 8.59 14.36 -12.42
C GLU A 375 9.13 13.86 -13.79
N TYR A 376 9.20 14.74 -14.81
CA TYR A 376 9.59 14.37 -16.19
C TYR A 376 10.94 13.64 -16.29
N LYS A 377 11.90 13.97 -15.42
CA LYS A 377 13.22 13.31 -15.36
C LYS A 377 13.07 11.82 -15.01
N GLY A 378 12.19 11.50 -14.06
CA GLY A 378 11.91 10.12 -13.67
C GLY A 378 11.19 9.35 -14.78
N ILE A 379 10.24 9.99 -15.48
CA ILE A 379 9.56 9.38 -16.63
C ILE A 379 10.55 9.11 -17.76
N ASN A 380 11.43 10.06 -18.09
CA ASN A 380 12.48 9.86 -19.11
C ASN A 380 13.40 8.71 -18.75
N LYS A 381 13.83 8.63 -17.49
CA LYS A 381 14.67 7.54 -17.03
C LYS A 381 13.95 6.19 -17.14
N MET A 382 12.68 6.12 -16.76
CA MET A 382 11.85 4.93 -17.00
C MET A 382 11.82 4.56 -18.49
N ILE A 383 11.60 5.52 -19.39
CA ILE A 383 11.56 5.27 -20.85
C ILE A 383 12.87 4.68 -21.37
N GLN A 384 14.01 5.15 -20.85
CA GLN A 384 15.34 4.73 -21.28
C GLN A 384 15.71 3.35 -20.74
N ASP A 385 15.42 3.10 -19.46
CA ASP A 385 15.96 1.97 -18.71
C ASP A 385 14.95 0.79 -18.59
N SER A 386 13.67 0.98 -18.94
CA SER A 386 12.66 -0.08 -18.89
C SER A 386 12.71 -1.02 -20.09
N GLU A 387 12.33 -2.27 -19.87
CA GLU A 387 11.96 -3.20 -20.95
C GLU A 387 10.62 -2.77 -21.57
N TRP A 388 10.57 -2.78 -22.90
CA TRP A 388 9.37 -2.43 -23.69
C TRP A 388 8.82 -3.69 -24.37
N ASP A 389 7.49 -3.75 -24.56
CA ASP A 389 6.86 -4.92 -25.17
C ASP A 389 7.30 -5.08 -26.63
N ILE A 390 7.45 -3.95 -27.34
CA ILE A 390 8.01 -3.86 -28.70
C ILE A 390 8.79 -2.56 -28.86
N GLU A 391 9.88 -2.57 -29.62
CA GLU A 391 10.75 -1.39 -29.83
C GLU A 391 10.00 -0.20 -30.44
N ALA A 392 9.00 -0.46 -31.29
CA ALA A 392 8.15 0.56 -31.89
C ALA A 392 7.47 1.48 -30.86
N GLN A 393 7.21 1.01 -29.63
CA GLN A 393 6.63 1.85 -28.57
C GLN A 393 7.58 2.98 -28.14
N LYS A 394 8.88 2.67 -28.02
CA LYS A 394 9.91 3.64 -27.66
C LYS A 394 10.18 4.62 -28.79
N LEU A 395 10.30 4.12 -30.03
CA LEU A 395 10.44 4.94 -31.23
C LEU A 395 9.24 5.90 -31.39
N PHE A 396 8.03 5.46 -31.08
CA PHE A 396 6.83 6.29 -31.14
C PHE A 396 6.90 7.49 -30.17
N ILE A 397 7.39 7.26 -28.95
CA ILE A 397 7.61 8.33 -27.97
C ILE A 397 8.65 9.32 -28.50
N GLN A 398 9.75 8.84 -29.07
CA GLN A 398 10.81 9.70 -29.61
C GLN A 398 10.32 10.54 -30.80
N ALA A 399 9.53 9.96 -31.71
CA ALA A 399 8.88 10.69 -32.80
C ALA A 399 7.94 11.80 -32.26
N CYS A 400 7.21 11.52 -31.17
CA CYS A 400 6.40 12.52 -30.50
C CYS A 400 7.25 13.62 -29.84
N HIS A 401 8.38 13.29 -29.22
CA HIS A 401 9.33 14.29 -28.68
C HIS A 401 9.89 15.19 -29.78
N GLU A 402 10.26 14.63 -30.94
CA GLU A 402 10.70 15.43 -32.08
C GLU A 402 9.60 16.37 -32.57
N ALA A 403 8.36 15.87 -32.65
CA ALA A 403 7.20 16.68 -33.02
C ALA A 403 6.96 17.84 -32.05
N LEU A 404 6.98 17.57 -30.73
CA LEU A 404 6.86 18.59 -29.69
C LEU A 404 7.97 19.65 -29.82
N ARG A 405 9.22 19.21 -30.01
CA ARG A 405 10.37 20.12 -30.20
C ARG A 405 10.14 21.09 -31.37
N LYS A 406 9.68 20.59 -32.52
CA LYS A 406 9.42 21.42 -33.71
C LYS A 406 8.21 22.35 -33.50
N ILE A 407 7.15 21.87 -32.86
CA ILE A 407 5.97 22.69 -32.54
C ILE A 407 6.37 23.83 -31.58
N TYR A 408 7.11 23.53 -30.52
CA TYR A 408 7.55 24.54 -29.56
C TYR A 408 8.53 25.53 -30.19
N ALA A 409 9.46 25.09 -31.03
CA ALA A 409 10.36 25.98 -31.77
C ALA A 409 9.59 26.99 -32.63
N LYS A 410 8.52 26.56 -33.32
CA LYS A 410 7.63 27.45 -34.09
C LYS A 410 6.87 28.45 -33.20
N ILE A 411 6.54 28.08 -31.96
CA ILE A 411 5.90 29.01 -31.01
C ILE A 411 6.93 30.05 -30.56
N TYR A 412 8.12 29.63 -30.15
CA TYR A 412 9.20 30.54 -29.78
C TYR A 412 9.57 31.49 -30.91
N SER A 413 9.70 31.02 -32.15
CA SER A 413 10.05 31.86 -33.30
C SER A 413 8.98 32.91 -33.65
N ARG A 414 7.75 32.74 -33.17
CA ARG A 414 6.63 33.69 -33.38
C ARG A 414 6.40 34.59 -32.17
N THR A 415 7.03 34.29 -31.05
CA THR A 415 6.91 35.07 -29.81
C THR A 415 7.87 36.25 -29.90
N LYS A 416 7.39 37.48 -29.69
CA LYS A 416 8.26 38.65 -29.73
C LYS A 416 9.22 38.66 -28.54
N GLU A 417 10.34 39.37 -28.70
CA GLU A 417 11.31 39.55 -27.63
C GLU A 417 10.64 40.22 -26.40
N GLY A 418 10.78 39.59 -25.23
CA GLY A 418 10.12 40.02 -23.99
C GLY A 418 8.71 39.49 -23.75
N GLU A 419 8.09 38.78 -24.72
CA GLU A 419 6.77 38.16 -24.54
C GLU A 419 6.86 36.72 -24.01
N TYR A 420 5.83 36.30 -23.27
CA TYR A 420 5.72 34.94 -22.77
C TYR A 420 5.27 33.95 -23.86
N ALA A 421 6.11 32.97 -24.19
CA ALA A 421 5.78 31.92 -25.14
C ALA A 421 4.67 31.01 -24.58
N GLN A 422 3.52 30.94 -25.26
CA GLN A 422 2.32 30.24 -24.77
C GLN A 422 2.39 28.70 -24.89
N ILE A 423 3.44 28.07 -24.38
CA ILE A 423 3.64 26.62 -24.43
C ILE A 423 2.57 25.86 -23.63
N GLU A 424 2.13 26.36 -22.47
CA GLU A 424 1.08 25.64 -21.71
C GLU A 424 -0.27 25.67 -22.41
N ARG A 425 -0.54 26.70 -23.21
CA ARG A 425 -1.75 26.77 -24.03
C ARG A 425 -1.73 25.67 -25.08
N GLU A 426 -0.59 25.47 -25.73
CA GLU A 426 -0.43 24.39 -26.70
C GLU A 426 -0.52 23.01 -26.03
N ASN A 427 0.09 22.81 -24.86
CA ASN A 427 -0.04 21.58 -24.09
C ASN A 427 -1.49 21.29 -23.70
N THR A 428 -2.21 22.32 -23.25
CA THR A 428 -3.64 22.20 -22.93
C THR A 428 -4.46 21.80 -24.17
N ARG A 429 -4.13 22.36 -25.34
CA ARG A 429 -4.77 22.03 -26.61
C ARG A 429 -4.55 20.57 -26.98
N ILE A 430 -3.28 20.12 -27.01
CA ILE A 430 -2.93 18.74 -27.36
C ILE A 430 -3.60 17.77 -26.38
N LEU A 431 -3.51 18.01 -25.07
CA LEU A 431 -4.18 17.18 -24.06
C LEU A 431 -5.69 17.13 -24.23
N SER A 432 -6.34 18.26 -24.54
CA SER A 432 -7.78 18.30 -24.76
C SER A 432 -8.18 17.49 -26.00
N GLN A 433 -7.37 17.49 -27.06
CA GLN A 433 -7.61 16.68 -28.25
C GLN A 433 -7.39 15.20 -27.94
N LEU A 434 -6.30 14.86 -27.24
CA LEU A 434 -5.97 13.50 -26.84
C LEU A 434 -7.05 12.87 -25.94
N LYS A 435 -7.62 13.64 -25.01
CA LYS A 435 -8.75 13.21 -24.15
C LYS A 435 -10.03 12.92 -24.94
N ARG A 436 -10.25 13.60 -26.08
CA ARG A 436 -11.41 13.38 -26.96
C ARG A 436 -11.22 12.19 -27.90
N CYS A 437 -10.03 11.59 -27.93
CA CYS A 437 -9.79 10.36 -28.69
C CYS A 437 -10.43 9.17 -27.96
N THR A 438 -11.65 8.84 -28.36
CA THR A 438 -12.47 7.73 -27.82
C THR A 438 -12.55 6.51 -28.75
N ASN A 439 -12.08 6.64 -29.99
CA ASN A 439 -12.03 5.57 -30.99
C ASN A 439 -10.81 5.76 -31.92
N THR A 440 -10.58 4.78 -32.79
CA THR A 440 -9.45 4.75 -33.73
C THR A 440 -9.44 5.95 -34.67
N ASP A 441 -10.60 6.36 -35.21
CA ASP A 441 -10.66 7.41 -36.23
C ASP A 441 -10.37 8.79 -35.66
N ASN A 442 -10.88 9.09 -34.46
CA ASN A 442 -10.57 10.31 -33.74
C ASN A 442 -9.07 10.39 -33.41
N PHE A 443 -8.46 9.26 -33.00
CA PHE A 443 -7.02 9.21 -32.73
C PHE A 443 -6.18 9.39 -33.99
N ARG A 444 -6.53 8.72 -35.10
CA ARG A 444 -5.86 8.88 -36.40
C ARG A 444 -5.89 10.33 -36.88
N LYS A 445 -7.05 10.98 -36.78
CA LYS A 445 -7.19 12.40 -37.13
C LYS A 445 -6.28 13.26 -36.26
N PHE A 446 -6.29 13.04 -34.95
CA PHE A 446 -5.44 13.75 -34.02
C PHE A 446 -3.95 13.58 -34.32
N ILE A 447 -3.47 12.35 -34.50
CA ILE A 447 -2.04 12.10 -34.68
C ILE A 447 -1.54 12.63 -36.03
N ALA A 448 -2.35 12.55 -37.08
CA ALA A 448 -2.06 13.16 -38.38
C ALA A 448 -1.98 14.69 -38.29
N GLU A 449 -2.91 15.35 -37.60
CA GLU A 449 -2.84 16.80 -37.35
C GLU A 449 -1.63 17.18 -36.49
N PHE A 450 -1.32 16.38 -35.47
CA PHE A 450 -0.22 16.61 -34.55
C PHE A 450 1.13 16.54 -35.27
N TRP A 451 1.39 15.47 -36.01
CA TRP A 451 2.62 15.33 -36.80
C TRP A 451 2.66 16.29 -37.98
N GLY A 452 1.53 16.55 -38.66
CA GLY A 452 1.46 17.53 -39.74
C GLY A 452 1.83 18.95 -39.29
N ARG A 453 1.50 19.35 -38.06
CA ARG A 453 1.92 20.64 -37.48
C ARG A 453 3.41 20.72 -37.20
N ALA A 454 4.06 19.61 -36.84
CA ALA A 454 5.51 19.56 -36.67
C ALA A 454 6.24 19.71 -38.02
N GLY A 455 5.68 19.14 -39.09
CA GLY A 455 6.29 19.10 -40.42
C GLY A 455 7.06 17.80 -40.59
N GLN A 456 8.23 17.86 -41.24
CA GLN A 456 9.13 16.70 -41.36
C GLN A 456 9.50 16.17 -39.96
N ILE A 457 9.53 14.86 -39.74
CA ILE A 457 9.96 14.21 -38.48
C ILE A 457 10.90 13.07 -38.88
N ALA A 458 12.19 13.18 -38.59
CA ALA A 458 13.20 12.25 -39.10
C ALA A 458 12.96 10.82 -38.62
N ILE A 459 12.63 10.65 -37.34
CA ILE A 459 12.31 9.33 -36.75
C ILE A 459 11.10 8.70 -37.43
N LEU A 460 10.11 9.51 -37.78
CA LEU A 460 8.92 9.02 -38.47
C LEU A 460 9.24 8.59 -39.90
N GLU A 461 10.13 9.31 -40.61
CA GLU A 461 10.56 8.95 -41.97
C GLU A 461 11.40 7.67 -42.00
N GLU A 462 12.32 7.53 -41.04
CA GLU A 462 13.21 6.37 -40.94
C GLU A 462 12.45 5.10 -40.52
N HIS A 463 11.54 5.23 -39.54
CA HIS A 463 10.87 4.10 -38.90
C HIS A 463 9.37 3.98 -39.24
N TRP A 464 8.92 4.55 -40.37
CA TRP A 464 7.48 4.64 -40.69
C TRP A 464 6.78 3.27 -40.71
N MET A 465 7.44 2.22 -41.22
CA MET A 465 6.89 0.86 -41.28
C MET A 465 6.63 0.26 -39.90
N GLU A 466 7.46 0.58 -38.91
CA GLU A 466 7.35 0.10 -37.53
C GLU A 466 6.30 0.89 -36.73
N LEU A 467 6.17 2.20 -37.03
CA LEU A 467 5.29 3.11 -36.32
C LEU A 467 3.85 3.13 -36.85
N LEU A 468 3.65 2.86 -38.16
CA LEU A 468 2.31 2.84 -38.76
C LEU A 468 1.36 1.84 -38.09
N PRO A 469 1.76 0.60 -37.74
CA PRO A 469 0.87 -0.33 -37.04
C PRO A 469 0.31 0.23 -35.73
N LEU A 470 1.03 1.10 -35.02
CA LEU A 470 0.54 1.71 -33.77
C LEU A 470 -0.56 2.76 -34.00
N THR A 471 -0.59 3.39 -35.17
CA THR A 471 -1.49 4.51 -35.50
C THR A 471 -2.59 4.14 -36.50
N THR A 472 -2.33 3.15 -37.33
CA THR A 472 -3.31 2.53 -38.21
C THR A 472 -4.07 1.47 -37.40
N GLY A 473 -5.39 1.37 -37.58
CA GLY A 473 -6.30 0.52 -36.79
C GLY A 473 -6.05 -0.99 -36.84
N ILE A 474 -4.91 -1.41 -37.37
CA ILE A 474 -4.32 -2.75 -37.18
C ILE A 474 -3.75 -2.87 -35.75
N GLY A 475 -3.30 -1.76 -35.14
CA GLY A 475 -2.85 -1.73 -33.75
C GLY A 475 -3.84 -1.10 -32.77
N ASN A 476 -3.48 -1.16 -31.48
CA ASN A 476 -4.31 -0.68 -30.39
C ASN A 476 -4.15 0.85 -30.21
N TRP A 477 -5.04 1.65 -30.80
CA TRP A 477 -5.03 3.11 -30.71
C TRP A 477 -4.95 3.65 -29.26
N LYS A 478 -5.41 2.89 -28.26
CA LYS A 478 -5.30 3.27 -26.85
C LYS A 478 -3.84 3.29 -26.38
N VAL A 479 -3.03 2.35 -26.89
CA VAL A 479 -1.58 2.31 -26.65
C VAL A 479 -0.93 3.55 -27.21
N ALA A 480 -1.11 3.86 -28.50
CA ALA A 480 -0.52 5.04 -29.10
C ALA A 480 -0.99 6.35 -28.44
N ARG A 481 -2.24 6.41 -27.97
CA ARG A 481 -2.75 7.52 -27.16
C ARG A 481 -2.00 7.68 -25.83
N ASP A 482 -1.82 6.59 -25.09
CA ASP A 482 -1.10 6.62 -23.81
C ASP A 482 0.40 6.92 -24.01
N LEU A 483 1.02 6.40 -25.07
CA LEU A 483 2.40 6.73 -25.46
C LEU A 483 2.55 8.21 -25.84
N THR A 484 1.59 8.77 -26.57
CA THR A 484 1.57 10.21 -26.87
C THR A 484 1.50 11.02 -25.58
N PHE A 485 0.67 10.59 -24.63
CA PHE A 485 0.58 11.24 -23.33
C PHE A 485 1.92 11.20 -22.58
N ILE A 486 2.56 10.03 -22.54
CA ILE A 486 3.85 9.86 -21.89
C ILE A 486 4.91 10.73 -22.54
N ALA A 487 4.94 10.82 -23.88
CA ALA A 487 5.83 11.72 -24.58
C ALA A 487 5.63 13.18 -24.16
N MET A 488 4.38 13.64 -23.99
CA MET A 488 4.10 14.97 -23.46
C MET A 488 4.57 15.15 -22.01
N ALA A 489 4.35 14.15 -21.16
CA ALA A 489 4.71 14.21 -19.74
C ALA A 489 6.22 14.14 -19.50
N SER A 490 6.95 13.43 -20.36
CA SER A 490 8.40 13.24 -20.27
C SER A 490 9.20 14.28 -21.05
N TYR A 491 8.57 15.12 -21.87
CA TYR A 491 9.30 16.11 -22.66
C TYR A 491 10.13 17.06 -21.76
N PRO A 492 11.44 17.25 -22.03
CA PRO A 492 12.30 18.09 -21.20
C PRO A 492 11.82 19.54 -21.08
N LYS A 493 11.76 20.05 -19.85
CA LYS A 493 11.58 21.50 -19.59
C LYS A 493 12.95 22.18 -19.78
N ASN A 494 13.02 23.22 -20.62
CA ASN A 494 14.25 24.02 -20.77
C ASN A 494 14.53 24.79 -19.47
N LYS A 495 15.81 24.90 -19.07
CA LYS A 495 16.27 25.63 -17.87
C LYS A 495 15.86 27.12 -17.80
N ILE A 496 15.40 27.71 -18.90
CA ILE A 496 15.04 29.13 -18.96
C ILE A 496 13.81 29.46 -18.06
N THR A 497 13.03 28.44 -17.64
CA THR A 497 11.93 28.58 -16.68
C THR A 497 12.30 28.22 -15.23
N GLU A 498 13.56 27.87 -14.92
CA GLU A 498 14.05 27.74 -13.54
C GLU A 498 14.52 29.10 -13.00
N VAL A 499 13.62 30.09 -12.95
CA VAL A 499 13.76 31.11 -11.91
C VAL A 499 13.41 30.40 -10.62
N GLU A 500 14.36 30.33 -9.69
CA GLU A 500 14.22 29.73 -8.36
C GLU A 500 12.90 30.13 -7.70
N VAL A 501 11.88 29.28 -7.79
CA VAL A 501 10.77 29.32 -6.85
C VAL A 501 11.32 28.73 -5.57
N LYS A 502 11.85 29.60 -4.71
CA LYS A 502 12.03 29.31 -3.28
C LYS A 502 10.72 28.71 -2.76
N PRO A 503 10.75 27.73 -1.83
CA PRO A 503 9.58 26.98 -1.36
C PRO A 503 8.61 27.79 -0.47
N SER A 504 8.32 29.03 -0.86
CA SER A 504 7.43 29.97 -0.20
C SER A 504 6.65 30.74 -1.26
N GLN A 505 5.60 30.11 -1.81
CA GLN A 505 4.40 30.72 -2.41
C GLN A 505 3.59 29.64 -3.18
N ILE A 506 2.95 28.75 -2.42
CA ILE A 506 1.68 28.14 -2.84
C ILE A 506 0.64 28.59 -1.81
N SER A 507 0.43 29.89 -1.77
CA SER A 507 -0.70 30.54 -1.11
C SER A 507 -1.15 31.62 -2.09
N GLU A 508 -2.45 31.68 -2.35
CA GLU A 508 -3.14 32.58 -3.29
C GLU A 508 -3.30 32.04 -4.71
N LEU A 509 -4.37 31.28 -4.88
CA LEU A 509 -5.37 31.46 -5.95
C LEU A 509 -6.58 30.58 -5.56
N ASN A 510 -7.21 30.96 -4.44
CA ASN A 510 -8.58 30.60 -4.11
C ASN A 510 -9.41 31.86 -4.35
N THR A 511 -9.77 32.10 -5.61
CA THR A 511 -10.90 32.95 -5.98
C THR A 511 -11.22 32.62 -7.44
N GLU A 512 -12.42 32.07 -7.59
CA GLU A 512 -13.21 31.80 -8.81
C GLU A 512 -12.94 30.51 -9.60
#